data_AF-A0A932L6L7-F1
#
_entry.id   AF-A0A932L6L7-F1
#
_cell.length_a   1.000
_cell.length_b   1.000
_cell.length_c   1.000
_cell.angle_alpha   90.00
_cell.angle_beta   90.00
_cell.angle_gamma   90.00
#
_symmetry.space_group_name_H-M   'P 1'
#
loop_
_entity.id
_entity.type
_entity.pdbx_description
1 polymer ?
#
loop_
_entity_poly.entity_id
_entity_poly.type
_entity_poly.pdbx_seq_one_letter_code
_entity_poly.pdbx_strand_id
1 'polypeptide(L)'
;MPDNSAGFGTFLALIVFITASIWLGTVAQRAVRRGAFLKGYFLGNRGLGAWTLALTATVQSGGTFMGFPSLVYSHGWAVALWICGYMVVPITGFGVLGKRFAQLSRRTGAITMPDLFRARFDSPQ
;
A
#
# COMPACT_ATOMS: atom_id res chain seq x y z
N MET A 1 26.88 -9.33 31.28
CA MET A 1 25.51 -9.54 31.79
C MET A 1 24.59 -8.76 30.87
N PRO A 2 23.59 -9.38 30.20
CA PRO A 2 22.66 -8.63 29.37
C PRO A 2 21.77 -7.79 30.29
N ASP A 3 21.66 -6.52 29.97
CA ASP A 3 20.85 -5.50 30.61
C ASP A 3 19.35 -5.79 30.40
N ASN A 4 18.72 -6.36 31.42
CA ASN A 4 17.30 -6.72 31.45
C ASN A 4 16.35 -5.52 31.25
N SER A 5 16.87 -4.29 31.30
CA SER A 5 16.16 -3.03 31.04
C SER A 5 15.89 -2.79 29.56
N ALA A 6 16.78 -3.23 28.65
CA ALA A 6 16.61 -3.06 27.21
C ALA A 6 15.43 -3.88 26.69
N GLY A 7 15.31 -5.13 27.15
CA GLY A 7 14.19 -6.01 26.79
C GLY A 7 12.83 -5.47 27.24
N PHE A 8 12.72 -5.02 28.49
CA PHE A 8 11.47 -4.46 29.02
C PHE A 8 11.01 -3.21 28.26
N GLY A 9 11.96 -2.31 27.91
CA GLY A 9 11.67 -1.13 27.10
C GLY A 9 11.15 -1.47 25.70
N THR A 10 11.74 -2.47 25.04
CA THR A 10 11.29 -2.93 23.72
C THR A 10 9.89 -3.55 23.78
N PHE A 11 9.60 -4.40 24.77
CA PHE A 11 8.26 -4.98 24.95
C PHE A 11 7.21 -3.91 25.20
N LEU A 12 7.51 -2.93 26.05
CA LEU A 12 6.61 -1.82 26.32
C LEU A 12 6.35 -0.98 25.06
N ALA A 13 7.39 -0.67 24.29
CA ALA A 13 7.25 0.04 23.02
C ALA A 13 6.39 -0.72 22.00
N LEU A 14 6.55 -2.04 21.89
CA LEU A 14 5.72 -2.88 21.02
C LEU A 14 4.24 -2.88 21.44
N ILE A 15 3.96 -3.02 22.74
CA ILE A 15 2.59 -3.01 23.26
C ILE A 15 1.93 -1.65 23.00
N VAL A 16 2.65 -0.56 23.25
CA VAL A 16 2.18 0.80 22.98
C VAL A 16 1.88 0.99 21.49
N PHE A 17 2.80 0.56 20.62
CA PHE A 17 2.61 0.65 19.17
C PHE A 17 1.37 -0.12 18.70
N ILE A 18 1.22 -1.38 19.12
CA ILE A 18 0.06 -2.22 18.75
C ILE A 18 -1.25 -1.59 19.24
N THR A 19 -1.28 -1.15 20.50
CA THR A 19 -2.47 -0.53 21.08
C THR A 19 -2.86 0.76 20.36
N ALA A 20 -1.86 1.59 20.02
CA ALA A 20 -2.06 2.81 19.24
C ALA A 20 -2.56 2.52 17.81
N SER A 21 -2.00 1.51 17.13
CA SER A 21 -2.45 1.09 15.80
C SER A 21 -3.90 0.59 15.82
N ILE A 22 -4.28 -0.21 16.82
CA ILE A 22 -5.66 -0.68 16.99
C ILE A 22 -6.59 0.50 17.29
N TRP A 23 -6.18 1.42 18.17
CA TRP A 23 -6.96 2.61 18.49
C TRP A 23 -7.21 3.47 17.25
N LEU A 24 -6.17 3.78 16.47
CA LEU A 24 -6.29 4.49 15.19
C LEU A 24 -7.22 3.77 14.21
N GLY A 25 -7.11 2.44 14.10
CA GLY A 25 -7.98 1.62 13.27
C GLY A 25 -9.45 1.73 13.69
N THR A 26 -9.74 1.66 14.98
CA THR A 26 -11.11 1.79 15.50
C THR A 26 -11.69 3.18 15.33
N VAL A 27 -10.88 4.24 15.52
CA VAL A 27 -11.29 5.63 15.29
C VAL A 27 -11.57 5.86 13.81
N ALA A 28 -10.70 5.39 12.92
CA ALA A 28 -10.90 5.45 11.47
C ALA A 28 -12.17 4.70 11.05
N GLN A 29 -12.41 3.50 11.59
CA GLN A 29 -13.62 2.73 11.30
C GLN A 29 -14.90 3.44 11.78
N ARG A 30 -14.86 4.08 12.96
CA ARG A 30 -15.98 4.89 13.47
C ARG A 30 -16.23 6.14 12.63
N ALA A 31 -15.19 6.78 12.13
CA ALA A 31 -15.29 7.91 11.20
C ALA A 31 -15.90 7.48 9.84
N VAL A 32 -15.49 6.33 9.30
CA VAL A 32 -16.01 5.78 8.03
C VAL A 32 -17.48 5.36 8.13
N ARG A 33 -17.92 4.85 9.29
CA ARG A 33 -19.34 4.46 9.50
C ARG A 33 -20.32 5.63 9.46
N ARG A 34 -19.88 6.89 9.57
CA ARG A 34 -20.76 8.07 9.64
C ARG A 34 -21.16 8.69 8.30
N GLY A 35 -20.69 8.22 7.14
CA GLY A 35 -21.19 8.76 5.87
C GLY A 35 -20.64 8.12 4.59
N ALA A 36 -21.45 7.27 3.95
CA ALA A 36 -21.27 6.71 2.60
C ALA A 36 -20.19 5.61 2.44
N PHE A 37 -20.56 4.44 2.95
CA PHE A 37 -19.77 3.22 3.20
C PHE A 37 -19.00 2.58 2.02
N LEU A 38 -19.26 2.92 0.75
CA LEU A 38 -18.60 2.26 -0.39
C LEU A 38 -17.85 3.22 -1.31
N LYS A 39 -18.42 4.38 -1.65
CA LYS A 39 -17.71 5.40 -2.43
C LYS A 39 -16.62 6.11 -1.64
N GLY A 40 -16.79 6.36 -0.34
CA GLY A 40 -15.75 7.01 0.47
C GLY A 40 -14.50 6.14 0.64
N TYR A 41 -14.70 4.84 0.85
CA TYR A 41 -13.64 3.87 1.10
C TYR A 41 -12.88 3.47 -0.18
N PHE A 42 -13.59 3.18 -1.27
CA PHE A 42 -12.96 2.80 -2.55
C PHE A 42 -12.53 3.98 -3.41
N LEU A 43 -13.19 5.14 -3.31
CA LEU A 43 -12.95 6.30 -4.18
C LEU A 43 -12.16 7.41 -3.49
N GLY A 44 -11.96 7.35 -2.15
CA GLY A 44 -11.23 8.39 -1.43
C GLY A 44 -11.78 9.80 -1.68
N ASN A 45 -13.10 9.93 -1.79
CA ASN A 45 -13.80 11.16 -2.17
C ASN A 45 -13.32 11.85 -3.46
N ARG A 46 -12.51 11.21 -4.32
CA ARG A 46 -11.71 11.89 -5.38
C ARG A 46 -10.88 13.08 -4.85
N GLY A 47 -10.74 13.19 -3.52
CA GLY A 47 -10.14 14.30 -2.79
C GLY A 47 -9.01 13.84 -1.87
N LEU A 48 -8.69 12.54 -1.84
CA LEU A 48 -7.39 12.07 -1.37
C LEU A 48 -6.33 12.72 -2.26
N GLY A 49 -5.59 13.68 -1.69
CA GLY A 49 -4.50 14.35 -2.39
C GLY A 49 -3.49 13.33 -2.93
N ALA A 50 -2.82 13.69 -4.02
CA ALA A 50 -1.85 12.82 -4.70
C ALA A 50 -0.81 12.22 -3.73
N TRP A 51 -0.44 12.96 -2.68
CA TRP A 51 0.48 12.52 -1.63
C TRP A 51 -0.08 11.40 -0.74
N THR A 52 -1.33 11.53 -0.27
CA THR A 52 -1.97 10.50 0.55
C THR A 52 -2.21 9.24 -0.26
N LEU A 53 -2.59 9.38 -1.54
CA LEU A 53 -2.74 8.26 -2.46
C LEU A 53 -1.38 7.59 -2.74
N ALA A 54 -0.32 8.37 -2.95
CA ALA A 54 1.01 7.81 -3.17
C ALA A 54 1.49 7.00 -1.96
N LEU A 55 1.24 7.49 -0.74
CA LEU A 55 1.66 6.84 0.50
C LEU A 55 0.89 5.53 0.77
N THR A 56 -0.37 5.44 0.36
CA THR A 56 -1.14 4.19 0.46
C THR A 56 -0.90 3.25 -0.72
N ALA A 57 -0.50 3.78 -1.87
CA ALA A 57 -0.17 3.00 -3.07
C ALA A 57 1.22 2.37 -3.03
N THR A 58 2.11 2.76 -2.10
CA THR A 58 3.39 2.09 -1.90
C THR A 58 3.17 0.69 -1.32
N VAL A 59 2.97 -0.28 -2.22
CA VAL A 59 2.95 -1.72 -1.96
C VAL A 59 4.37 -2.20 -1.67
N GLN A 60 4.95 -1.75 -0.55
CA GLN A 60 6.19 -2.30 -0.03
C GLN A 60 5.88 -2.99 1.30
N SER A 61 5.71 -4.30 1.24
CA SER A 61 5.46 -5.14 2.42
C SER A 61 6.71 -5.26 3.29
N GLY A 62 6.52 -5.55 4.58
CA GLY A 62 7.61 -5.86 5.52
C GLY A 62 8.51 -7.01 5.03
N GLY A 63 7.96 -7.93 4.22
CA GLY A 63 8.73 -9.00 3.57
C GLY A 63 9.77 -8.47 2.58
N THR A 64 9.46 -7.42 1.82
CA THR A 64 10.43 -6.79 0.90
C THR A 64 11.45 -5.96 1.67
N PHE A 65 11.04 -5.29 2.75
CA PHE A 65 11.92 -4.49 3.60
C PHE A 65 13.01 -5.33 4.28
N MET A 66 12.67 -6.52 4.79
CA MET A 66 13.65 -7.42 5.40
C MET A 66 14.33 -8.33 4.37
N GLY A 67 13.61 -8.72 3.31
CA GLY A 67 14.11 -9.59 2.25
C GLY A 67 15.24 -8.96 1.44
N PHE A 68 15.12 -7.68 1.06
CA PHE A 68 16.14 -7.00 0.25
C PHE A 68 17.52 -6.97 0.93
N PRO A 69 17.68 -6.49 2.18
CA PRO A 69 18.97 -6.51 2.88
C PRO A 69 19.52 -7.92 3.07
N SER A 70 18.65 -8.89 3.38
CA SER A 70 19.07 -10.28 3.61
C SER A 70 19.64 -10.94 2.35
N LEU A 71 19.04 -10.69 1.18
CA LEU A 71 19.51 -11.22 -0.09
C LEU A 71 20.81 -10.56 -0.54
N VAL A 72 20.96 -9.25 -0.32
CA VAL A 72 22.20 -8.52 -0.62
C VAL A 72 23.35 -8.99 0.26
N TYR A 73 23.09 -9.30 1.53
CA TYR A 73 24.11 -9.83 2.44
C TYR A 73 24.65 -11.18 1.97
N SER A 74 23.78 -12.08 1.51
CA SER A 74 24.19 -13.44 1.10
C SER A 74 24.76 -13.53 -0.33
N HIS A 75 24.30 -12.68 -1.27
CA HIS A 75 24.65 -12.78 -2.70
C HIS A 75 25.46 -11.59 -3.22
N GLY A 76 25.76 -10.60 -2.36
CA GLY A 76 26.59 -9.44 -2.70
C GLY A 76 25.89 -8.40 -3.59
N TRP A 77 26.69 -7.48 -4.12
CA TRP A 77 26.24 -6.29 -4.86
C TRP A 77 25.47 -6.59 -6.15
N ALA A 78 25.63 -7.78 -6.74
CA ALA A 78 24.92 -8.16 -7.96
C ALA A 78 23.39 -8.17 -7.76
N VAL A 79 22.91 -8.65 -6.60
CA VAL A 79 21.48 -8.67 -6.28
C VAL A 79 20.95 -7.27 -5.97
N ALA A 80 21.77 -6.42 -5.34
CA ALA A 80 21.39 -5.01 -5.11
C ALA A 80 21.15 -4.28 -6.44
N LEU A 81 22.07 -4.42 -7.40
CA LEU A 81 21.94 -3.83 -8.73
C LEU A 81 20.74 -4.39 -9.49
N TRP A 82 20.49 -5.69 -9.39
CA TRP A 82 19.34 -6.33 -10.03
C TRP A 82 18.01 -5.77 -9.51
N ILE A 83 17.87 -5.59 -8.19
CA ILE A 83 16.63 -5.08 -7.58
C ILE A 83 16.45 -3.59 -7.88
N CYS A 84 17.52 -2.79 -7.86
CA CYS A 84 17.48 -1.40 -8.30
C CYS A 84 17.07 -1.27 -9.78
N GLY A 85 17.57 -2.15 -10.65
CA GLY A 85 17.15 -2.21 -12.04
C GLY A 85 15.68 -2.60 -12.21
N TYR A 86 15.22 -3.59 -11.43
CA TYR A 86 13.83 -4.03 -11.44
C TYR A 86 12.85 -2.91 -11.04
N MET A 87 13.22 -2.02 -10.11
CA MET A 87 12.38 -0.90 -9.66
C MET A 87 12.01 0.09 -10.77
N VAL A 88 12.76 0.14 -11.88
CA VAL A 88 12.40 0.98 -13.04
C VAL A 88 11.09 0.50 -13.68
N VAL A 89 10.87 -0.82 -13.73
CA VAL A 89 9.69 -1.42 -14.38
C VAL A 89 8.37 -0.99 -13.74
N PRO A 90 8.15 -1.09 -12.42
CA PRO A 90 6.91 -0.61 -11.80
C PRO A 90 6.78 0.92 -11.90
N ILE A 91 7.86 1.69 -11.79
CA ILE A 91 7.80 3.15 -11.93
C ILE A 91 7.29 3.55 -13.33
N THR A 92 7.89 2.99 -14.37
CA THR A 92 7.45 3.23 -15.75
C THR A 92 6.06 2.65 -16.00
N GLY A 93 5.77 1.46 -15.47
CA GLY A 93 4.47 0.80 -15.58
C GLY A 93 3.34 1.64 -14.99
N PHE A 94 3.47 2.08 -13.73
CA PHE A 94 2.49 2.95 -13.08
C PHE A 94 2.44 4.34 -13.74
N GLY A 95 3.57 4.88 -14.19
CA GLY A 95 3.61 6.18 -14.89
C GLY A 95 2.84 6.18 -16.21
N VAL A 96 3.00 5.13 -17.02
CA VAL A 96 2.37 5.03 -18.35
C VAL A 96 0.95 4.46 -18.25
N LEU A 97 0.78 3.33 -17.58
CA LEU A 97 -0.50 2.62 -17.50
C LEU A 97 -1.46 3.28 -16.51
N GLY A 98 -0.94 3.84 -15.40
CA GLY A 98 -1.77 4.47 -14.36
C GLY A 98 -2.59 5.63 -14.89
N LYS A 99 -2.01 6.49 -15.75
CA LYS A 99 -2.76 7.60 -16.40
C LYS A 99 -3.89 7.08 -17.28
N ARG A 100 -3.64 6.01 -18.04
CA ARG A 100 -4.65 5.40 -18.93
C ARG A 100 -5.77 4.73 -18.14
N PHE A 101 -5.44 3.97 -17.10
CA PHE A 101 -6.43 3.36 -16.20
C PHE A 101 -7.27 4.42 -15.49
N ALA A 102 -6.65 5.51 -15.02
CA ALA A 102 -7.38 6.63 -14.40
C ALA A 102 -8.33 7.35 -15.37
N GLN A 103 -7.97 7.46 -16.65
CA GLN A 103 -8.86 8.01 -17.68
C GLN A 103 -10.02 7.05 -18.00
N LEU A 104 -9.74 5.75 -18.13
CA LEU A 104 -10.76 4.76 -18.46
C LEU A 104 -11.77 4.57 -17.32
N SER A 105 -11.31 4.47 -16.07
CA SER A 105 -12.16 4.42 -14.88
C SER A 105 -13.09 5.64 -14.78
N ARG A 106 -12.62 6.83 -15.17
CA ARG A 106 -13.47 8.05 -15.20
C ARG A 106 -14.57 7.99 -16.26
N ARG A 107 -14.32 7.34 -17.39
CA ARG A 107 -15.29 7.23 -18.50
C ARG A 107 -16.32 6.12 -18.25
N THR A 108 -15.90 4.99 -17.70
CA THR A 108 -16.77 3.83 -17.46
C THR A 108 -17.41 3.83 -16.08
N GLY A 109 -16.95 4.69 -15.16
CA GLY A 109 -17.40 4.69 -13.77
C GLY A 109 -16.91 3.48 -12.95
N ALA A 110 -16.07 2.63 -13.53
CA ALA A 110 -15.52 1.44 -12.88
C ALA A 110 -14.62 1.81 -11.70
N ILE A 111 -14.84 1.16 -10.55
CA ILE A 111 -14.11 1.40 -9.30
C ILE A 111 -13.07 0.32 -9.00
N THR A 112 -13.16 -0.83 -9.67
CA THR A 112 -12.21 -1.95 -9.53
C THR A 112 -11.62 -2.34 -10.89
N MET A 113 -10.47 -3.02 -10.89
CA MET A 113 -9.88 -3.56 -12.13
C MET A 113 -10.79 -4.58 -12.83
N PRO A 114 -11.46 -5.51 -12.12
CA PRO A 114 -12.46 -6.39 -12.74
C PRO A 114 -13.60 -5.62 -13.41
N ASP A 115 -14.15 -4.57 -12.79
CA ASP A 115 -15.20 -3.75 -13.40
C ASP A 115 -14.71 -3.03 -14.67
N LEU A 116 -13.44 -2.63 -14.69
CA LEU A 116 -12.82 -2.01 -15.85
C LEU A 116 -12.71 -2.97 -17.03
N PHE A 117 -12.35 -4.24 -16.76
CA PHE A 117 -12.32 -5.28 -17.77
C PHE A 117 -13.73 -5.68 -18.21
N ARG A 118 -14.70 -5.76 -17.29
CA ARG A 118 -16.11 -5.98 -17.61
C ARG A 118 -16.67 -4.91 -18.54
N ALA A 119 -16.44 -3.63 -18.24
CA ALA A 119 -16.86 -2.52 -19.09
C ALA A 119 -16.18 -2.49 -20.47
N ARG A 120 -15.07 -3.22 -20.65
CA ARG A 120 -14.37 -3.35 -21.93
C ARG A 120 -14.74 -4.60 -22.72
N PHE A 121 -15.05 -5.70 -22.04
CA PHE A 121 -15.28 -7.02 -22.65
C PHE A 121 -16.73 -7.53 -22.51
N ASP A 122 -17.62 -6.75 -21.91
CA ASP A 122 -19.07 -7.00 -21.79
C ASP A 122 -19.41 -8.38 -21.18
N SER A 123 -18.67 -8.78 -20.13
CA SER A 123 -18.82 -10.10 -19.52
C SER A 123 -19.92 -10.16 -18.43
N PRO A 124 -20.66 -11.29 -18.31
CA PRO A 124 -21.80 -11.40 -17.38
C PRO A 124 -21.39 -11.33 -15.90
N GLN A 125 -22.38 -11.08 -15.04
CA GLN A 125 -22.26 -10.85 -13.59
C GLN A 125 -21.75 -12.07 -12.82
#